data_AF-A0A5N4CHP6-F1
#
_entry.id   AF-A0A5N4CHP6-F1
#
_cell.length_a   1.000
_cell.length_b   1.000
_cell.length_c   1.000
_cell.angle_alpha   90.00
_cell.angle_beta   90.00
_cell.angle_gamma   90.00
#
_symmetry.space_group_name_H-M   'P 1'
#
loop_
_entity.id
_entity.type
_entity.pdbx_description
1 polymer ?
#
loop_
_entity_poly.entity_id
_entity_poly.type
_entity_poly.pdbx_seq_one_letter_code
_entity_poly.pdbx_strand_id
1 'polypeptide(L)'
;MDVGVCLSEMRAHIRTCQKYIDKYGPLQELGETTTRCVCPFCQWELDEESLLDHCITHHRSERRTVFCPLCRLIPNENPSGFNGSLIRHLQVSHTLFYDDFIDFNIIEEALIQRVLDRSLLEYVNHSNTT
;
A
#
# COMPACT_ATOMS: atom_id res chain seq x y z
N MET A 1 -25.33 -15.71 20.44
CA MET A 1 -23.94 -15.52 20.03
C MET A 1 -23.96 -15.43 18.52
N ASP A 2 -24.02 -14.20 18.01
CA ASP A 2 -23.95 -13.94 16.58
C ASP A 2 -22.49 -14.12 16.18
N VAL A 3 -22.19 -15.19 15.44
CA VAL A 3 -20.83 -15.42 14.92
C VAL A 3 -20.69 -14.48 13.72
N GLY A 4 -20.32 -13.24 14.00
CA GLY A 4 -19.94 -12.28 12.96
C GLY A 4 -18.80 -12.89 12.16
N VAL A 5 -19.05 -13.17 10.89
CA VAL A 5 -18.02 -13.68 9.97
C VAL A 5 -16.98 -12.58 9.82
N CYS A 6 -15.76 -12.82 10.30
CA CYS A 6 -14.66 -11.88 10.12
C CYS A 6 -14.23 -11.92 8.64
N LEU A 7 -14.09 -10.78 7.94
CA LEU A 7 -13.78 -10.83 6.50
C LEU A 7 -12.37 -11.40 6.26
N SER A 8 -11.47 -11.27 7.23
CA SER A 8 -10.19 -11.98 7.25
C SER A 8 -10.34 -13.52 7.20
N GLU A 9 -11.32 -14.09 7.92
CA GLU A 9 -11.65 -15.52 7.87
C GLU A 9 -12.31 -15.88 6.54
N MET A 10 -13.15 -15.00 6.01
CA MET A 10 -13.76 -15.20 4.69
C MET A 10 -12.69 -15.20 3.59
N ARG A 11 -11.70 -14.31 3.64
CA ARG A 11 -10.54 -14.31 2.74
C ARG A 11 -9.72 -15.59 2.87
N ALA A 12 -9.45 -16.05 4.09
CA ALA A 12 -8.75 -17.31 4.32
C ALA A 12 -9.49 -18.51 3.70
N HIS A 13 -10.83 -18.54 3.81
CA HIS A 13 -11.64 -19.55 3.13
C HIS A 13 -11.55 -19.44 1.61
N ILE A 14 -11.72 -18.25 1.03
CA ILE A 14 -11.76 -18.07 -0.42
C ILE A 14 -10.41 -18.50 -1.05
N ARG A 15 -9.28 -18.27 -0.38
CA ARG A 15 -7.95 -18.72 -0.83
C ARG A 15 -7.85 -20.24 -1.04
N THR A 16 -8.67 -21.03 -0.34
CA THR A 16 -8.64 -22.50 -0.41
C THR A 16 -9.91 -23.11 -1.02
N CYS A 17 -10.89 -22.29 -1.37
CA CYS A 17 -12.19 -22.76 -1.84
C CYS A 17 -12.15 -23.16 -3.32
N GLN A 18 -12.14 -24.45 -3.61
CA GLN A 18 -12.08 -24.98 -4.98
C GLN A 18 -13.21 -24.43 -5.88
N LYS A 19 -14.43 -24.34 -5.34
CA LYS A 19 -15.60 -23.81 -6.07
C LYS A 19 -15.40 -22.37 -6.52
N TYR A 20 -14.72 -21.55 -5.72
CA TYR A 20 -14.37 -20.19 -6.09
C TYR A 20 -13.26 -20.18 -7.13
N ILE A 21 -12.18 -20.94 -6.89
CA ILE A 21 -11.01 -21.03 -7.76
C ILE A 21 -11.40 -21.49 -9.17
N ASP A 22 -12.27 -22.49 -9.30
CA ASP A 22 -12.73 -22.99 -10.61
C ASP A 22 -13.51 -21.92 -11.39
N LYS A 23 -14.21 -21.03 -10.70
CA LYS A 23 -15.07 -20.01 -11.32
C LYS A 23 -14.35 -18.70 -11.62
N TYR A 24 -13.45 -18.27 -10.73
CA TYR A 24 -12.82 -16.94 -10.77
C TYR A 24 -11.30 -16.99 -10.87
N GLY A 25 -10.69 -18.16 -10.73
CA GLY A 25 -9.25 -18.33 -10.57
C GLY A 25 -8.80 -18.18 -9.11
N PRO A 26 -7.52 -18.49 -8.83
CA PRO A 26 -6.93 -18.26 -7.51
C PRO A 26 -6.99 -16.77 -7.18
N LEU A 27 -7.33 -16.44 -5.93
CA LEU A 27 -7.21 -15.07 -5.43
C LEU A 27 -5.77 -14.61 -5.58
N GLN A 28 -5.54 -13.63 -6.45
CA GLN A 28 -4.30 -12.85 -6.48
C GLN A 28 -4.50 -11.66 -5.54
N GLU A 29 -3.84 -11.71 -4.39
CA GLU A 29 -3.58 -10.49 -3.63
C GLU A 29 -2.67 -9.62 -4.49
N LEU A 30 -2.85 -8.30 -4.42
CA LEU A 30 -1.93 -7.36 -5.05
C LEU A 30 -0.57 -7.62 -4.38
N GLY A 31 0.25 -8.46 -5.01
CA GLY A 31 1.49 -8.92 -4.39
C GLY A 31 2.30 -7.70 -3.98
N GLU A 32 2.98 -7.80 -2.84
CA GLU A 32 4.08 -6.90 -2.50
C GLU A 32 5.09 -6.99 -3.65
N THR A 33 4.92 -6.14 -4.67
CA THR A 33 5.90 -5.97 -5.73
C THR A 33 7.02 -5.20 -5.10
N THR A 34 7.87 -5.88 -4.33
CA THR A 34 9.05 -5.29 -3.73
C THR A 34 9.95 -4.83 -4.85
N THR A 35 9.80 -3.56 -5.22
CA THR A 35 10.55 -2.98 -6.31
C THR A 35 11.92 -2.61 -5.78
N ARG A 36 12.94 -3.29 -6.31
CA ARG A 36 14.32 -3.10 -5.86
C ARG A 36 14.90 -1.84 -6.49
N CYS A 37 15.47 -1.00 -5.65
CA CYS A 37 16.08 0.27 -5.99
C CYS A 37 17.58 0.23 -5.70
N VAL A 38 18.38 0.77 -6.63
CA VAL A 38 19.83 0.89 -6.44
C VAL A 38 20.15 2.28 -5.91
N CYS A 39 20.87 2.35 -4.79
CA CYS A 39 21.35 3.61 -4.23
C CYS A 39 22.33 4.29 -5.22
N PRO A 40 22.06 5.52 -5.66
CA PRO A 40 22.90 6.19 -6.66
C PRO A 40 24.27 6.63 -6.13
N PHE A 41 24.51 6.55 -4.81
CA PHE A 41 25.76 6.99 -4.19
C PHE A 41 26.75 5.87 -3.96
N CYS A 42 26.28 4.68 -3.59
CA CYS A 42 27.09 3.52 -3.23
C CYS A 42 26.75 2.24 -4.01
N GLN A 43 25.75 2.28 -4.91
CA GLN A 43 25.29 1.17 -5.73
C GLN A 43 24.74 -0.04 -4.96
N TRP A 44 24.47 0.12 -3.66
CA TRP A 44 23.80 -0.90 -2.86
C TRP A 44 22.35 -1.06 -3.30
N GLU A 45 21.85 -2.29 -3.34
CA GLU A 45 20.47 -2.60 -3.71
C GLU A 45 19.59 -2.70 -2.47
N LEU A 46 18.51 -1.92 -2.44
CA LEU A 46 17.57 -1.80 -1.33
C LEU A 46 16.16 -1.94 -1.85
N ASP A 47 15.25 -2.34 -0.97
CA ASP A 47 13.82 -2.23 -1.23
C ASP A 47 13.42 -0.74 -1.16
N GLU A 48 12.33 -0.37 -1.84
CA GLU A 48 11.83 1.02 -1.91
C GLU A 48 11.71 1.67 -0.52
N GLU A 49 11.17 0.92 0.44
CA GLU A 49 10.97 1.29 1.84
C GLU A 49 12.25 1.43 2.66
N SER A 50 13.42 1.04 2.14
CA SER A 50 14.69 1.16 2.86
C SER A 50 15.59 2.24 2.28
N LEU A 51 15.29 2.72 1.08
CA LEU A 51 16.17 3.63 0.36
C LEU A 51 16.25 5.03 1.01
N LEU A 52 15.12 5.58 1.48
CA LEU A 52 15.11 6.90 2.12
C LEU A 52 16.00 6.91 3.37
N ASP A 53 15.76 5.97 4.29
CA ASP A 53 16.54 5.85 5.52
C ASP A 53 18.02 5.66 5.23
N HIS A 54 18.36 4.72 4.33
CA HIS A 54 19.74 4.48 3.92
C HIS A 54 20.43 5.76 3.41
N CYS A 55 19.77 6.51 2.53
CA CYS A 55 20.33 7.75 1.97
C CYS A 55 20.54 8.81 3.05
N ILE A 56 19.60 8.98 3.97
CA ILE A 56 19.71 9.96 5.06
C ILE A 56 20.80 9.57 6.07
N THR A 57 20.94 8.28 6.38
CA THR A 57 21.89 7.80 7.39
C THR A 57 23.33 7.73 6.87
N HIS A 58 23.53 7.25 5.64
CA HIS A 58 24.87 6.98 5.10
C HIS A 58 25.37 8.08 4.15
N HIS A 59 24.48 8.90 3.60
CA HIS A 59 24.81 9.88 2.55
C HIS A 59 24.28 11.29 2.82
N ARG A 60 24.00 11.64 4.09
CA ARG A 60 23.46 12.95 4.51
C ARG A 60 24.21 14.16 3.93
N SER A 61 25.53 14.05 3.85
CA SER A 61 26.42 15.16 3.43
C SER A 61 26.77 15.12 1.95
N GLU A 62 26.25 14.15 1.21
CA GLU A 62 26.52 14.00 -0.21
C GLU A 62 25.89 15.15 -1.02
N ARG A 63 26.66 15.67 -1.97
CA ARG A 63 26.27 16.83 -2.80
C ARG A 63 26.23 16.50 -4.28
N ARG A 64 26.67 15.30 -4.68
CA ARG A 64 26.57 14.84 -6.06
C ARG A 64 25.12 14.91 -6.55
N THR A 65 24.95 15.53 -7.71
CA THR A 65 23.67 15.54 -8.44
C THR A 65 23.45 14.16 -9.03
N VAL A 66 22.35 13.52 -8.64
CA VAL A 66 21.95 12.19 -9.07
C VAL A 66 20.45 12.16 -9.30
N PHE A 67 19.96 11.21 -10.11
CA PHE A 67 18.53 11.00 -10.28
C PHE A 67 17.94 10.25 -9.08
N CYS A 68 16.69 10.54 -8.76
CA CYS A 68 15.94 9.79 -7.75
C CYS A 68 15.50 8.45 -8.36
N PRO A 69 15.87 7.31 -7.78
CA PRO A 69 15.44 6.01 -8.27
C PRO A 69 13.95 5.74 -8.00
N LEU A 70 13.35 6.34 -6.96
CA LEU A 70 11.92 6.15 -6.63
C LEU A 70 10.99 6.83 -7.66
N CYS A 71 11.36 8.01 -8.16
CA CYS A 71 10.54 8.71 -9.16
C CYS A 71 10.37 7.94 -10.48
N ARG A 72 11.25 6.97 -10.77
CA ARG A 72 11.12 6.12 -11.97
C ARG A 72 9.99 5.11 -11.87
N LEU A 73 9.53 4.82 -10.65
CA LEU A 73 8.48 3.85 -10.39
C LEU A 73 7.07 4.43 -10.58
N ILE A 74 6.96 5.75 -10.75
CA ILE A 74 5.68 6.44 -10.91
C ILE A 74 5.37 6.61 -12.40
N PRO A 75 4.40 5.87 -12.97
CA PRO A 75 4.22 5.77 -14.42
C PRO A 75 3.65 7.03 -15.09
N ASN A 76 3.09 7.98 -14.34
CA ASN A 76 2.34 9.12 -14.90
C ASN A 76 2.82 10.50 -14.43
N GLU A 77 3.79 10.56 -13.52
CA GLU A 77 4.37 11.82 -13.07
C GLU A 77 5.59 12.09 -13.93
N ASN A 78 5.58 13.22 -14.64
CA ASN A 78 6.75 13.68 -15.37
C ASN A 78 7.92 13.68 -14.38
N PRO A 79 9.04 12.95 -14.61
CA PRO A 79 10.17 12.89 -13.70
C PRO A 79 10.85 14.24 -13.76
N SER A 80 10.21 15.24 -13.14
CA SER A 80 10.65 16.61 -13.08
C SER A 80 11.98 16.53 -12.36
N GLY A 81 13.05 16.57 -13.15
CA GLY A 81 14.40 16.40 -12.68
C GLY A 81 14.62 17.45 -11.60
N PHE A 82 14.66 17.01 -10.35
CA PHE A 82 14.95 17.92 -9.26
C PHE A 82 16.40 18.35 -9.45
N ASN A 83 16.64 19.64 -9.64
CA ASN A 83 17.98 20.17 -9.81
C ASN A 83 18.59 20.49 -8.43
N GLY A 84 18.73 19.47 -7.57
CA GLY A 84 19.04 19.67 -6.16
C GLY A 84 19.64 18.45 -5.45
N SER A 85 19.74 18.52 -4.12
CA SER A 85 20.17 17.40 -3.28
C SER A 85 19.11 16.29 -3.28
N LEU A 86 19.51 15.07 -3.63
CA LEU A 86 18.64 13.89 -3.58
C LEU A 86 18.06 13.68 -2.18
N ILE A 87 18.87 13.89 -1.14
CA ILE A 87 18.44 13.73 0.26
C ILE A 87 17.24 14.63 0.57
N ARG A 88 17.32 15.90 0.20
CA ARG A 88 16.21 16.85 0.39
C ARG A 88 14.98 16.44 -0.43
N HIS A 89 15.17 16.01 -1.67
CA HIS A 89 14.07 15.56 -2.52
C HIS A 89 13.36 14.34 -1.91
N LEU A 90 14.10 13.32 -1.48
CA LEU A 90 13.54 12.14 -0.82
C LEU A 90 12.76 12.53 0.45
N GLN A 91 13.29 13.45 1.26
CA GLN A 91 12.62 13.91 2.48
C GLN A 91 11.31 14.68 2.22
N VAL A 92 11.19 15.41 1.12
CA VAL A 92 9.98 16.20 0.82
C VAL A 92 8.97 15.37 0.04
N SER A 93 9.43 14.53 -0.88
CA SER A 93 8.57 13.83 -1.85
C SER A 93 8.28 12.37 -1.50
N HIS A 94 9.10 11.73 -0.66
CA HIS A 94 9.01 10.29 -0.38
C HIS A 94 8.93 9.94 1.11
N THR A 95 8.85 10.90 2.03
CA THR A 95 8.60 10.64 3.46
C THR A 95 7.17 10.20 3.74
N LEU A 96 6.21 10.52 2.86
CA LEU A 96 4.79 10.20 3.05
C LEU A 96 4.46 8.69 3.00
N PHE A 97 5.38 7.85 2.54
CA PHE A 97 5.20 6.39 2.52
C PHE A 97 5.58 5.72 3.85
N TYR A 98 6.06 6.48 4.84
CA TYR A 98 6.44 5.98 6.17
C TYR A 98 5.43 6.31 7.28
N ASP A 99 4.18 6.60 6.92
CA ASP A 99 3.10 6.57 7.92
C ASP A 99 2.65 5.11 8.09
N ASP A 100 3.46 4.35 8.84
CA ASP A 100 3.29 2.97 9.31
C ASP A 100 2.01 2.73 10.16
N PHE A 101 0.98 3.57 10.02
CA PHE A 101 -0.20 3.54 10.91
C PHE A 101 -1.51 3.14 10.21
N ILE A 102 -1.48 2.87 8.91
CA ILE A 102 -2.67 2.51 8.13
C ILE A 102 -2.63 1.01 7.85
N ASP A 103 -3.07 0.21 8.83
CA ASP A 103 -3.41 -1.19 8.57
C ASP A 103 -4.64 -1.23 7.65
N PHE A 104 -4.39 -1.46 6.36
CA PHE A 104 -5.43 -1.53 5.34
C PHE A 104 -6.48 -2.58 5.65
N ASN A 105 -6.12 -3.68 6.32
CA ASN A 105 -7.08 -4.70 6.70
C ASN A 105 -8.05 -4.16 7.76
N ILE A 106 -7.54 -3.45 8.77
CA ILE A 106 -8.38 -2.86 9.82
C ILE A 106 -9.33 -1.81 9.24
N ILE A 107 -8.83 -0.96 8.34
CA ILE A 107 -9.64 0.10 7.72
C ILE A 107 -10.69 -0.49 6.79
N GLU A 108 -10.33 -1.49 6.00
CA GLU A 108 -11.25 -2.14 5.08
C GLU A 108 -12.39 -2.85 5.82
N GLU A 109 -12.08 -3.61 6.87
CA GLU A 109 -13.10 -4.25 7.74
C GLU A 109 -14.06 -3.21 8.32
N ALA A 110 -13.53 -2.11 8.86
CA ALA A 110 -14.33 -1.05 9.44
C ALA A 110 -15.23 -0.34 8.40
N LEU A 111 -14.74 -0.13 7.19
CA LEU A 111 -15.51 0.46 6.10
C LEU A 111 -16.62 -0.48 5.62
N ILE A 112 -16.33 -1.77 5.44
CA ILE A 112 -17.30 -2.76 4.98
C ILE A 112 -18.39 -2.95 6.04
N GLN A 113 -18.03 -3.08 7.32
CA GLN A 113 -19.01 -3.22 8.40
C GLN A 113 -19.97 -2.02 8.44
N ARG A 114 -19.46 -0.79 8.30
CA ARG A 114 -20.31 0.43 8.25
C ARG A 114 -21.29 0.42 7.07
N VAL A 115 -20.87 -0.10 5.92
CA VAL A 115 -21.74 -0.21 4.75
C VAL A 115 -22.82 -1.28 4.99
N LEU A 116 -22.45 -2.45 5.51
CA LEU A 116 -23.39 -3.53 5.82
C LEU A 116 -24.43 -3.09 6.87
N ASP A 117 -24.00 -2.43 7.94
CA ASP A 117 -24.89 -1.92 9.00
C ASP A 117 -25.89 -0.90 8.42
N ARG A 118 -25.43 -0.04 7.51
CA ARG A 118 -26.29 0.93 6.82
C ARG A 118 -27.30 0.24 5.92
N SER A 119 -26.87 -0.72 5.10
CA SER A 119 -27.76 -1.48 4.22
C SER A 119 -28.80 -2.28 5.02
N LEU A 120 -28.42 -2.85 6.16
CA LEU A 120 -29.36 -3.53 7.06
C LEU A 120 -30.39 -2.56 7.64
N LEU A 121 -29.95 -1.38 8.11
CA LEU A 121 -30.85 -0.36 8.64
C LEU A 121 -31.84 0.12 7.57
N GLU A 122 -31.36 0.36 6.34
CA GLU A 122 -32.21 0.71 5.20
C GLU A 122 -33.23 -0.38 4.92
N TYR A 123 -32.81 -1.65 4.85
CA TYR A 123 -33.70 -2.78 4.64
C TYR A 123 -34.78 -2.87 5.73
N VAL A 124 -34.41 -2.78 7.01
CA VAL A 124 -35.33 -2.82 8.15
C VAL A 124 -36.30 -1.64 8.13
N ASN A 125 -35.83 -0.44 7.80
CA ASN A 125 -36.72 0.73 7.72
C ASN A 125 -37.76 0.57 6.62
N HIS A 126 -37.37 0.11 5.42
CA HIS A 126 -38.29 -0.13 4.31
C HIS A 126 -39.30 -1.24 4.64
N SER A 127 -38.87 -2.32 5.28
CA SER A 127 -39.76 -3.43 5.67
C SER A 127 -40.72 -3.08 6.81
N ASN A 128 -40.37 -2.13 7.69
CA ASN A 128 -41.30 -1.60 8.71
C ASN A 128 -42.27 -0.54 8.18
N THR A 129 -42.06 -0.02 6.96
CA THR A 129 -42.99 0.93 6.30
C THR A 129 -43.93 0.25 5.30
N THR A 130 -43.89 -1.09 5.19
CA THR A 130 -44.83 -1.90 4.39
C THR A 130 -45.75 -2.70 5.30
#